data_AF-A0A087XDB1-F1
#
_entry.id   AF-A0A087XDB1-F1
#
_cell.length_a   1.000
_cell.length_b   1.000
_cell.length_c   1.000
_cell.angle_alpha   90.00
_cell.angle_beta   90.00
_cell.angle_gamma   90.00
#
_symmetry.space_group_name_H-M   'P 1'
#
loop_
_entity.id
_entity.type
_entity.pdbx_description
1 polymer ?
#
loop_
_entity_poly.entity_id
_entity_poly.type
_entity_poly.pdbx_seq_one_letter_code
_entity_poly.pdbx_strand_id
1 'polypeptide(L)'
;MAHAARWSAVVFVLLCFLGAAESRRNVKCPSGCTCSKETLICVGASQIPRTIPTEINSLSVVNGSVAEITEGMFALMPSLQLLLLNSNSLTAIKDDAFSGLSHLEYLFIERNKIDTITKNAFRGLRTLTHLSLANNKIRFLPRDLFFDLDSLLELDLRGNSFQCTCENKWLMMWLKNTNASVSDVFCAGPSDMKGKRLNDLPIPPGECISTDFVRHQSIPIQSMSADIFSFKEDIFVALAAPNSNSCVIMEWDHIEMNFRKFDNITGKSVVGCKSFLIENHVLIIVTQLFGGSHIYKFDEQQNKFTKFQTIEVFNISKPNDMEVFQMDGNWYFLIVDSSKAGMSTLYKWTDLPDRNETGFYSYQFLHEWFRDTDAEIVEVDGKFYLVLASRSQSPVIYLWNKSTLKFILHSDIPNVDDVVSVKAFRVEGELFLALACYIGDSKVIKWVNKQFTEVQALPSRGAMILQPFTFADRHYLALGSDYSFTQIHLWDTETKTFHKFKDIYVQSPRSFTVVTTDRRSFIFSSSLKGKSMVFEHVFVDLSL
;
A
#
# COMPACT_ATOMS: atom_id res chain seq x y z
N MET A 1 39.85 28.51 70.05
CA MET A 1 40.72 29.72 70.08
C MET A 1 41.34 29.80 68.70
N ALA A 2 40.75 30.54 67.75
CA ALA A 2 40.74 32.00 67.60
C ALA A 2 42.04 32.52 66.91
N HIS A 3 41.86 33.19 65.76
CA HIS A 3 42.63 34.29 65.11
C HIS A 3 44.11 34.54 65.53
N ALA A 4 45.07 35.01 64.72
CA ALA A 4 45.20 35.48 63.31
C ALA A 4 46.67 36.00 63.14
N ALA A 5 47.22 36.41 61.98
CA ALA A 5 47.09 36.09 60.55
C ALA A 5 48.17 36.91 59.78
N ARG A 6 48.45 36.61 58.50
CA ARG A 6 49.52 37.22 57.65
C ARG A 6 50.95 36.74 58.07
N TRP A 7 51.98 36.64 57.23
CA TRP A 7 52.27 37.22 55.91
C TRP A 7 52.98 36.18 55.00
N SER A 8 52.57 36.03 53.73
CA SER A 8 53.37 35.31 52.71
C SER A 8 53.12 35.78 51.26
N ALA A 9 52.44 36.92 51.09
CA ALA A 9 52.33 37.61 49.82
C ALA A 9 53.44 38.68 49.73
N VAL A 10 53.87 39.01 48.51
CA VAL A 10 54.99 39.93 48.18
C VAL A 10 56.38 39.31 48.44
N VAL A 11 56.93 38.64 47.41
CA VAL A 11 58.31 38.85 46.92
C VAL A 11 58.54 38.14 45.57
N PHE A 12 58.00 36.93 45.35
CA PHE A 12 58.14 36.23 44.05
C PHE A 12 57.09 36.62 42.99
N VAL A 13 56.84 37.93 42.87
CA VAL A 13 56.12 38.57 41.75
C VAL A 13 57.09 38.90 40.58
N LEU A 14 58.39 38.63 40.76
CA LEU A 14 59.48 38.99 39.84
C LEU A 14 59.94 37.86 38.88
N LEU A 15 59.09 36.84 38.66
CA LEU A 15 59.25 35.86 37.57
C LEU A 15 58.12 35.94 36.52
N CYS A 16 57.24 36.94 36.59
CA CYS A 16 56.06 37.08 35.73
C CYS A 16 56.29 37.80 34.38
N PHE A 17 57.54 37.98 33.92
CA PHE A 17 57.83 38.81 32.73
C PHE A 17 58.72 38.15 31.66
N LEU A 18 58.72 36.81 31.56
CA LEU A 18 59.33 36.11 30.43
C LEU A 18 58.39 35.06 29.81
N GLY A 19 57.74 35.46 28.73
CA GLY A 19 57.50 34.53 27.62
C GLY A 19 56.31 33.57 27.70
N ALA A 20 55.13 34.03 28.15
CA ALA A 20 53.89 33.44 27.66
C ALA A 20 53.65 33.86 26.19
N ALA A 21 54.53 33.44 25.28
CA ALA A 21 54.27 33.53 23.86
C ALA A 21 53.09 32.60 23.55
N GLU A 22 51.98 33.15 23.09
CA GLU A 22 50.86 32.34 22.59
C GLU A 22 51.37 31.41 21.50
N SER A 23 51.43 30.11 21.81
CA SER A 23 51.73 29.09 20.83
C SER A 23 50.53 28.97 19.90
N ARG A 24 50.48 29.84 18.89
CA ARG A 24 49.61 29.71 17.73
C ARG A 24 49.90 28.35 17.12
N ARG A 25 49.03 27.37 17.38
CA ARG A 25 49.02 26.11 16.63
C ARG A 25 48.91 26.49 15.16
N ASN A 26 49.99 26.30 14.41
CA ASN A 26 49.98 26.47 12.96
C ASN A 26 49.06 25.41 12.36
N VAL A 27 47.77 25.73 12.26
CA VAL A 27 46.78 24.90 11.57
C VAL A 27 47.21 24.85 10.11
N LYS A 28 47.77 23.71 9.71
CA LYS A 28 48.20 23.50 8.33
C LYS A 28 46.96 23.46 7.45
N CYS A 29 47.00 24.20 6.34
CA CYS A 29 45.94 24.17 5.35
C CYS A 29 45.74 22.73 4.82
N PRO A 30 44.50 22.24 4.69
CA PRO A 30 44.25 20.90 4.15
C PRO A 30 44.79 20.73 2.72
N SER A 31 45.29 19.54 2.39
CA SER A 31 45.78 19.22 1.04
C SER A 31 44.69 19.41 -0.02
N GLY A 32 45.01 20.10 -1.11
CA GLY A 32 44.04 20.46 -2.15
C GLY A 32 43.19 21.71 -1.83
N CYS A 33 43.47 22.38 -0.70
CA CYS A 33 42.83 23.63 -0.32
C CYS A 33 43.81 24.80 -0.25
N THR A 34 43.28 26.00 -0.47
CA THR A 34 43.94 27.29 -0.26
C THR A 34 43.27 27.99 0.92
N CYS A 35 44.05 28.38 1.92
CA CYS A 35 43.55 28.99 3.14
C CYS A 35 43.99 30.45 3.25
N SER A 36 43.04 31.33 3.53
CA SER A 36 43.26 32.68 4.05
C SER A 36 42.99 32.70 5.58
N LYS A 37 42.89 33.88 6.18
CA LYS A 37 42.41 34.05 7.55
C LYS A 37 40.94 33.67 7.71
N GLU A 38 40.11 34.09 6.76
CA GLU A 38 38.64 34.01 6.82
C GLU A 38 38.05 33.09 5.74
N THR A 39 38.84 32.67 4.75
CA THR A 39 38.38 31.88 3.60
C THR A 39 39.13 30.57 3.44
N LEU A 40 38.41 29.52 3.04
CA LEU A 40 38.94 28.19 2.74
C LEU A 40 38.39 27.73 1.38
N ILE A 41 39.26 27.59 0.38
CA ILE A 41 38.87 27.19 -0.98
C ILE A 41 39.53 25.86 -1.33
N CYS A 42 38.74 24.81 -1.43
CA CYS A 42 39.18 23.45 -1.76
C CYS A 42 38.80 23.10 -3.20
N VAL A 43 39.77 22.64 -4.00
CA VAL A 43 39.56 22.23 -5.39
C VAL A 43 39.94 20.75 -5.54
N GLY A 44 39.03 19.93 -6.06
CA GLY A 44 39.26 18.48 -6.19
C GLY A 44 39.19 17.70 -4.88
N ALA A 45 38.64 18.27 -3.81
CA ALA A 45 38.53 17.60 -2.52
C ALA A 45 37.48 16.47 -2.54
N SER A 46 37.82 15.33 -1.93
CA SER A 46 36.92 14.17 -1.82
C SER A 46 36.06 14.16 -0.55
N GLN A 47 36.43 14.96 0.45
CA GLN A 47 35.74 15.10 1.74
C GLN A 47 35.81 16.55 2.23
N ILE A 48 34.85 16.95 3.06
CA ILE A 48 34.91 18.22 3.79
C ILE A 48 36.07 18.15 4.81
N PRO A 49 36.99 19.15 4.84
CA PRO A 49 38.13 19.09 5.76
C PRO A 49 37.67 19.21 7.23
N ARG A 50 38.31 18.45 8.13
CA ARG A 50 37.97 18.43 9.57
C ARG A 50 38.93 19.22 10.46
N THR A 51 40.05 19.69 9.92
CA THR A 51 41.08 20.45 10.64
C THR A 51 41.22 21.83 10.01
N ILE A 52 40.56 22.82 10.61
CA ILE A 52 40.33 24.16 10.04
C ILE A 52 40.51 25.20 11.17
N PRO A 53 40.99 26.44 10.89
CA PRO A 53 40.96 27.52 11.88
C PRO A 53 39.52 27.85 12.31
N THR A 54 39.32 28.16 13.59
CA THR A 54 37.98 28.49 14.17
C THR A 54 37.40 29.84 13.72
N GLU A 55 38.10 30.56 12.85
CA GLU A 55 37.80 31.93 12.38
C GLU A 55 37.44 31.97 10.88
N ILE A 56 37.18 30.82 10.24
CA ILE A 56 36.75 30.78 8.83
C ILE A 56 35.28 31.16 8.70
N ASN A 57 35.02 32.21 7.93
CA ASN A 57 33.69 32.73 7.61
C ASN A 57 33.20 32.25 6.23
N SER A 58 34.09 31.79 5.35
CA SER A 58 33.75 31.31 4.01
C SER A 58 34.44 29.99 3.65
N LEU A 59 33.63 28.97 3.28
CA LEU A 59 34.10 27.70 2.75
C LEU A 59 33.59 27.50 1.31
N SER A 60 34.50 27.23 0.37
CA SER A 60 34.20 26.82 -0.99
C SER A 60 34.80 25.45 -1.30
N VAL A 61 34.01 24.51 -1.81
CA VAL A 61 34.47 23.20 -2.29
C VAL A 61 34.01 23.00 -3.74
N VAL A 62 34.96 22.98 -4.67
CA VAL A 62 34.73 23.07 -6.12
C VAL A 62 35.38 21.90 -6.86
N ASN A 63 34.69 21.35 -7.86
CA ASN A 63 35.18 20.26 -8.73
C ASN A 63 35.67 19.02 -7.95
N GLY A 64 35.08 18.73 -6.79
CA GLY A 64 35.44 17.63 -5.91
C GLY A 64 34.61 16.37 -6.11
N SER A 65 34.79 15.41 -5.20
CA SER A 65 34.07 14.12 -5.20
C SER A 65 33.29 13.87 -3.90
N VAL A 66 32.90 14.94 -3.19
CA VAL A 66 32.03 14.84 -2.02
C VAL A 66 30.69 14.23 -2.44
N ALA A 67 30.30 13.13 -1.81
CA ALA A 67 29.14 12.31 -2.20
C ALA A 67 27.89 12.57 -1.37
N GLU A 68 28.04 12.87 -0.07
CA GLU A 68 26.93 13.10 0.86
C GLU A 68 27.28 14.21 1.86
N ILE A 69 26.26 14.90 2.38
CA ILE A 69 26.37 15.73 3.58
C ILE A 69 25.56 15.05 4.70
N THR A 70 26.21 14.85 5.85
CA THR A 70 25.64 14.19 7.02
C THR A 70 25.45 15.18 8.17
N GLU A 71 24.66 14.78 9.18
CA GLU A 71 24.46 15.50 10.44
C GLU A 71 25.76 16.17 10.95
N GLY A 72 25.68 17.47 11.26
CA GLY A 72 26.75 18.24 11.90
C GLY A 72 28.08 18.30 11.14
N MET A 73 28.12 17.99 9.83
CA MET A 73 29.37 17.89 9.05
C MET A 73 30.22 19.17 9.08
N PHE A 74 29.59 20.32 9.31
CA PHE A 74 30.26 21.63 9.39
C PHE A 74 30.37 22.20 10.82
N ALA A 75 29.97 21.46 11.86
CA ALA A 75 29.89 21.96 13.25
C ALA A 75 31.22 22.45 13.86
N LEU A 76 32.36 22.12 13.23
CA LEU A 76 33.68 22.63 13.60
C LEU A 76 33.99 24.05 13.06
N MET A 77 33.06 24.66 12.30
CA MET A 77 33.17 26.00 11.71
C MET A 77 31.92 26.85 12.02
N PRO A 78 31.59 27.11 13.30
CA PRO A 78 30.34 27.79 13.70
C PRO A 78 30.25 29.27 13.26
N SER A 79 31.35 29.83 12.77
CA SER A 79 31.46 31.21 12.26
C SER A 79 31.17 31.33 10.75
N LEU A 80 30.86 30.23 10.04
CA LEU A 80 30.59 30.28 8.60
C LEU A 80 29.38 31.17 8.29
N GLN A 81 29.61 32.14 7.40
CA GLN A 81 28.62 32.99 6.76
C GLN A 81 28.35 32.57 5.32
N LEU A 82 29.34 32.00 4.62
CA LEU A 82 29.21 31.52 3.24
C LEU A 82 29.69 30.06 3.09
N LEU A 83 28.85 29.22 2.48
CA LEU A 83 29.18 27.85 2.10
C LEU A 83 28.82 27.59 0.63
N LEU A 84 29.84 27.32 -0.20
CA LEU A 84 29.72 27.00 -1.62
C LEU A 84 30.17 25.56 -1.89
N LEU A 85 29.27 24.74 -2.45
CA LEU A 85 29.50 23.34 -2.85
C LEU A 85 29.14 23.19 -4.34
N ASN A 86 30.09 23.52 -5.21
CA ASN A 86 29.85 23.61 -6.67
C ASN A 86 30.53 22.47 -7.44
N SER A 87 29.78 21.83 -8.35
CA SER A 87 30.31 20.82 -9.27
C SER A 87 31.00 19.64 -8.56
N ASN A 88 30.38 19.14 -7.48
CA ASN A 88 30.78 17.89 -6.82
C ASN A 88 29.89 16.72 -7.27
N SER A 89 30.05 15.55 -6.64
CA SER A 89 29.23 14.35 -6.90
C SER A 89 28.18 14.12 -5.81
N LEU A 90 27.65 15.20 -5.22
CA LEU A 90 26.70 15.14 -4.10
C LEU A 90 25.36 14.54 -4.55
N THR A 91 24.95 13.45 -3.90
CA THR A 91 23.69 12.72 -4.15
C THR A 91 22.67 12.83 -3.00
N ALA A 92 23.13 13.01 -1.76
CA ALA A 92 22.26 13.08 -0.58
C ALA A 92 22.63 14.19 0.41
N ILE A 93 21.61 14.89 0.93
CA ILE A 93 21.72 15.77 2.10
C ILE A 93 20.81 15.21 3.20
N LYS A 94 21.41 14.84 4.34
CA LYS A 94 20.70 14.20 5.46
C LYS A 94 20.22 15.22 6.50
N ASP A 95 19.47 14.74 7.49
CA ASP A 95 18.90 15.58 8.55
C ASP A 95 20.01 16.25 9.35
N ASP A 96 19.76 17.50 9.76
CA ASP A 96 20.65 18.29 10.61
C ASP A 96 22.06 18.48 9.99
N ALA A 97 22.18 18.37 8.66
CA ALA A 97 23.43 18.45 7.89
C ALA A 97 24.26 19.70 8.15
N PHE A 98 23.60 20.84 8.34
CA PHE A 98 24.23 22.15 8.60
C PHE A 98 24.08 22.60 10.07
N SER A 99 23.79 21.65 10.98
CA SER A 99 23.69 21.93 12.41
C SER A 99 24.98 22.54 12.96
N GLY A 100 24.82 23.57 13.80
CA GLY A 100 25.91 24.39 14.33
C GLY A 100 26.26 25.64 13.52
N LEU A 101 25.70 25.83 12.32
CA LEU A 101 25.97 27.00 11.46
C LEU A 101 24.97 28.15 11.70
N SER A 102 24.92 28.67 12.93
CA SER A 102 23.94 29.71 13.33
C SER A 102 24.15 31.10 12.72
N HIS A 103 25.23 31.30 11.96
CA HIS A 103 25.59 32.57 11.31
C HIS A 103 25.61 32.47 9.78
N LEU A 104 25.15 31.35 9.21
CA LEU A 104 25.20 31.13 7.77
C LEU A 104 24.18 32.01 7.06
N GLU A 105 24.66 32.85 6.15
CA GLU A 105 23.85 33.78 5.35
C GLU A 105 23.69 33.29 3.89
N TYR A 106 24.73 32.66 3.34
CA TYR A 106 24.81 32.23 1.94
C TYR A 106 25.11 30.73 1.83
N LEU A 107 24.18 29.96 1.26
CA LEU A 107 24.35 28.52 1.01
C LEU A 107 24.12 28.22 -0.47
N PHE A 108 25.18 27.87 -1.19
CA PHE A 108 25.16 27.63 -2.62
C PHE A 108 25.59 26.19 -2.91
N ILE A 109 24.63 25.32 -3.21
CA ILE A 109 24.87 23.91 -3.54
C ILE A 109 24.47 23.72 -5.00
N GLU A 110 25.44 23.76 -5.91
CA GLU A 110 25.14 23.89 -7.35
C GLU A 110 25.85 22.85 -8.22
N ARG A 111 25.19 22.47 -9.32
CA ARG A 111 25.76 21.58 -10.36
C ARG A 111 26.17 20.19 -9.85
N ASN A 112 25.44 19.66 -8.86
CA ASN A 112 25.63 18.28 -8.36
C ASN A 112 24.56 17.34 -8.98
N LYS A 113 24.27 16.21 -8.31
CA LYS A 113 23.31 15.19 -8.76
C LYS A 113 22.46 14.74 -7.57
N ILE A 114 21.78 15.69 -6.93
CA ILE A 114 21.09 15.44 -5.66
C ILE A 114 19.82 14.64 -5.95
N ASP A 115 19.86 13.36 -5.59
CA ASP A 115 18.73 12.42 -5.69
C ASP A 115 17.82 12.54 -4.47
N THR A 116 18.37 12.85 -3.29
CA THR A 116 17.61 12.93 -2.03
C THR A 116 18.03 14.10 -1.13
N ILE A 117 17.03 14.79 -0.57
CA ILE A 117 17.17 15.72 0.56
C ILE A 117 16.15 15.26 1.60
N THR A 118 16.55 15.14 2.85
CA THR A 118 15.65 14.75 3.94
C THR A 118 14.97 15.97 4.58
N LYS A 119 13.85 15.76 5.28
CA LYS A 119 12.98 16.83 5.76
C LYS A 119 13.70 17.90 6.60
N ASN A 120 14.64 17.50 7.44
CA ASN A 120 15.29 18.39 8.41
C ASN A 120 16.69 18.82 7.97
N ALA A 121 17.02 18.72 6.66
CA ALA A 121 18.35 19.04 6.14
C ALA A 121 18.82 20.47 6.47
N PHE A 122 17.92 21.47 6.38
CA PHE A 122 18.21 22.89 6.64
C PHE A 122 17.72 23.38 8.01
N ARG A 123 17.43 22.48 8.97
CA ARG A 123 16.95 22.86 10.29
C ARG A 123 17.92 23.84 10.98
N GLY A 124 17.38 24.88 11.61
CA GLY A 124 18.14 25.85 12.39
C GLY A 124 18.88 26.94 11.59
N LEU A 125 18.83 26.94 10.25
CA LEU A 125 19.48 27.96 9.40
C LEU A 125 18.70 29.29 9.34
N ARG A 126 18.35 29.86 10.49
CA ARG A 126 17.45 31.03 10.63
C ARG A 126 18.01 32.34 10.08
N THR A 127 19.33 32.45 9.98
CA THR A 127 20.05 33.61 9.41
C THR A 127 20.26 33.52 7.90
N LEU A 128 19.84 32.42 7.26
CA LEU A 128 20.11 32.19 5.84
C LEU A 128 19.30 33.17 4.98
N THR A 129 19.99 33.98 4.18
CA THR A 129 19.39 34.97 3.30
C THR A 129 19.38 34.53 1.84
N HIS A 130 20.36 33.73 1.39
CA HIS A 130 20.45 33.26 0.01
C HIS A 130 20.68 31.74 -0.03
N LEU A 131 19.78 31.01 -0.70
CA LEU A 131 19.88 29.57 -0.93
C LEU A 131 19.86 29.27 -2.43
N SER A 132 20.92 28.65 -2.96
CA SER A 132 20.92 28.06 -4.31
C SER A 132 20.98 26.54 -4.23
N LEU A 133 20.01 25.89 -4.86
CA LEU A 133 20.01 24.46 -5.19
C LEU A 133 20.00 24.26 -6.72
N ALA A 134 20.59 25.20 -7.47
CA ALA A 134 20.52 25.22 -8.92
C ALA A 134 21.28 24.06 -9.59
N ASN A 135 20.73 23.55 -10.68
CA ASN A 135 21.33 22.54 -11.56
C ASN A 135 21.67 21.20 -10.88
N ASN A 136 20.88 20.76 -9.89
CA ASN A 136 21.11 19.50 -9.16
C ASN A 136 20.27 18.31 -9.66
N LYS A 137 19.41 18.50 -10.68
CA LYS A 137 18.45 17.51 -11.22
C LYS A 137 17.36 17.04 -10.25
N ILE A 138 17.10 17.83 -9.20
CA ILE A 138 16.09 17.53 -8.17
C ILE A 138 14.72 17.34 -8.83
N ARG A 139 14.01 16.27 -8.44
CA ARG A 139 12.64 15.97 -8.91
C ARG A 139 11.57 16.34 -7.88
N PHE A 140 11.89 16.22 -6.60
CA PHE A 140 11.01 16.47 -5.47
C PHE A 140 11.80 17.10 -4.32
N LEU A 141 11.15 17.93 -3.51
CA LEU A 141 11.69 18.39 -2.23
C LEU A 141 10.74 17.94 -1.10
N PRO A 142 11.27 17.49 0.06
CA PRO A 142 10.44 17.09 1.20
C PRO A 142 9.64 18.27 1.77
N ARG A 143 8.42 18.00 2.25
CA ARG A 143 7.55 19.00 2.88
C ARG A 143 8.23 19.68 4.07
N ASP A 144 7.98 20.98 4.23
CA ASP A 144 8.49 21.85 5.30
C ASP A 144 10.02 22.06 5.30
N LEU A 145 10.73 21.72 4.22
CA LEU A 145 12.19 21.87 4.10
C LEU A 145 12.70 23.29 4.38
N PHE A 146 11.87 24.31 4.10
CA PHE A 146 12.20 25.72 4.28
C PHE A 146 11.61 26.34 5.56
N PHE A 147 11.08 25.53 6.49
CA PHE A 147 10.33 26.00 7.65
C PHE A 147 11.13 26.89 8.62
N ASP A 148 12.41 26.59 8.86
CA ASP A 148 13.30 27.39 9.73
C ASP A 148 14.02 28.53 8.97
N LEU A 149 13.72 28.78 7.69
CA LEU A 149 14.44 29.77 6.86
C LEU A 149 13.83 31.18 6.97
N ASP A 150 13.69 31.68 8.21
CA ASP A 150 12.98 32.93 8.54
C ASP A 150 13.52 34.18 7.81
N SER A 151 14.83 34.20 7.49
CA SER A 151 15.51 35.37 6.88
C SER A 151 15.68 35.27 5.35
N LEU A 152 15.07 34.29 4.69
CA LEU A 152 15.35 33.99 3.28
C LEU A 152 14.87 35.10 2.34
N LEU A 153 15.81 35.68 1.58
CA LEU A 153 15.60 36.75 0.60
C LEU A 153 15.65 36.26 -0.84
N GLU A 154 16.52 35.28 -1.15
CA GLU A 154 16.66 34.71 -2.49
C GLU A 154 16.73 33.18 -2.47
N LEU A 155 15.95 32.54 -3.35
CA LEU A 155 15.95 31.11 -3.58
C LEU A 155 16.15 30.79 -5.08
N ASP A 156 17.25 30.12 -5.41
CA ASP A 156 17.51 29.64 -6.77
C ASP A 156 17.33 28.13 -6.90
N LEU A 157 16.32 27.73 -7.67
CA LEU A 157 15.98 26.34 -7.98
C LEU A 157 16.11 26.01 -9.49
N ARG A 158 16.69 26.89 -10.31
CA ARG A 158 16.74 26.71 -11.78
C ARG A 158 17.56 25.48 -12.19
N GLY A 159 17.26 24.91 -13.35
CA GLY A 159 17.99 23.75 -13.89
C GLY A 159 17.75 22.42 -13.16
N ASN A 160 16.71 22.34 -12.33
CA ASN A 160 16.20 21.10 -11.75
C ASN A 160 15.09 20.48 -12.63
N SER A 161 14.59 19.30 -12.25
CA SER A 161 13.68 18.48 -13.07
C SER A 161 12.39 18.13 -12.32
N PHE A 162 11.78 19.13 -11.69
CA PHE A 162 10.62 18.99 -10.82
C PHE A 162 9.45 18.30 -11.51
N GLN A 163 8.85 17.34 -10.81
CA GLN A 163 7.58 16.73 -11.20
C GLN A 163 6.45 17.49 -10.53
N CYS A 164 5.59 18.14 -11.31
CA CYS A 164 4.46 18.93 -10.81
C CYS A 164 3.26 18.02 -10.53
N THR A 165 3.47 17.07 -9.62
CA THR A 165 2.44 16.19 -9.03
C THR A 165 2.10 16.70 -7.62
N CYS A 166 1.14 16.04 -6.97
CA CYS A 166 0.72 16.36 -5.60
C CYS A 166 1.89 16.39 -4.60
N GLU A 167 2.92 15.55 -4.76
CA GLU A 167 4.09 15.48 -3.87
C GLU A 167 4.87 16.81 -3.79
N ASN A 168 4.87 17.61 -4.85
CA ASN A 168 5.47 18.96 -4.87
C ASN A 168 4.44 20.09 -4.69
N LYS A 169 3.17 19.80 -4.35
CA LYS A 169 2.15 20.85 -4.14
C LYS A 169 2.55 21.83 -3.06
N TRP A 170 3.12 21.33 -1.96
CA TRP A 170 3.59 22.19 -0.86
C TRP A 170 4.60 23.23 -1.37
N LEU A 171 5.50 22.85 -2.30
CA LEU A 171 6.50 23.72 -2.90
C LEU A 171 5.83 24.75 -3.81
N MET A 172 4.89 24.34 -4.67
CA MET A 172 4.12 25.26 -5.53
C MET A 172 3.33 26.28 -4.70
N MET A 173 2.74 25.87 -3.58
CA MET A 173 2.04 26.75 -2.64
C MET A 173 3.01 27.68 -1.89
N TRP A 174 4.15 27.18 -1.42
CA TRP A 174 5.17 27.98 -0.74
C TRP A 174 5.73 29.05 -1.68
N LEU A 175 6.04 28.69 -2.94
CA LEU A 175 6.54 29.59 -3.98
C LEU A 175 5.57 30.72 -4.35
N LYS A 176 4.27 30.53 -4.12
CA LYS A 176 3.24 31.56 -4.34
C LYS A 176 3.09 32.51 -3.15
N ASN A 177 3.39 32.05 -1.93
CA ASN A 177 3.14 32.76 -0.68
C ASN A 177 4.41 33.31 -0.02
N THR A 178 5.59 32.93 -0.50
CA THR A 178 6.88 33.40 0.03
C THR A 178 7.15 34.86 -0.33
N ASN A 179 7.85 35.56 0.56
CA ASN A 179 8.37 36.91 0.30
C ASN A 179 9.76 36.89 -0.36
N ALA A 180 10.39 35.72 -0.48
CA ALA A 180 11.69 35.57 -1.11
C ALA A 180 11.59 35.74 -2.64
N SER A 181 12.61 36.35 -3.24
CA SER A 181 12.80 36.36 -4.69
C SER A 181 13.14 34.94 -5.16
N VAL A 182 12.41 34.41 -6.14
CA VAL A 182 12.66 33.08 -6.70
C VAL A 182 12.82 33.16 -8.22
N SER A 183 13.89 32.54 -8.72
CA SER A 183 14.10 32.32 -10.16
C SER A 183 12.94 31.57 -10.83
N ASP A 184 12.76 31.76 -12.14
CA ASP A 184 11.75 31.02 -12.92
C ASP A 184 12.06 29.50 -12.93
N VAL A 185 11.16 28.69 -12.38
CA VAL A 185 11.25 27.23 -12.34
C VAL A 185 10.09 26.62 -13.12
N PHE A 186 10.39 25.61 -13.94
CA PHE A 186 9.42 24.96 -14.82
C PHE A 186 9.27 23.47 -14.50
N CYS A 187 8.07 22.94 -14.70
CA CYS A 187 7.75 21.52 -14.58
C CYS A 187 8.46 20.70 -15.67
N ALA A 188 9.13 19.61 -15.29
CA ALA A 188 9.67 18.62 -16.23
C ALA A 188 8.65 17.54 -16.62
N GLY A 189 7.65 17.32 -15.77
CA GLY A 189 6.51 16.41 -15.95
C GLY A 189 5.44 16.67 -14.88
N PRO A 190 4.28 15.99 -14.90
CA PRO A 190 3.79 15.10 -15.97
C PRO A 190 3.55 15.84 -17.30
N SER A 191 3.24 15.10 -18.37
CA SER A 191 3.27 15.61 -19.77
C SER A 191 2.38 16.83 -20.02
N ASP A 192 1.24 16.88 -19.35
CA ASP A 192 0.24 17.95 -19.32
C ASP A 192 0.71 19.20 -18.54
N MET A 193 1.60 19.03 -17.56
CA MET A 193 2.20 20.12 -16.77
C MET A 193 3.54 20.59 -17.32
N LYS A 194 4.21 19.79 -18.14
CA LYS A 194 5.56 20.04 -18.66
C LYS A 194 5.68 21.42 -19.32
N GLY A 195 6.68 22.19 -18.88
CA GLY A 195 6.95 23.55 -19.37
C GLY A 195 6.11 24.66 -18.73
N LYS A 196 5.11 24.34 -17.89
CA LYS A 196 4.44 25.35 -17.06
C LYS A 196 5.36 25.78 -15.90
N ARG A 197 5.23 27.04 -15.45
CA ARG A 197 5.98 27.58 -14.30
C ARG A 197 5.38 27.08 -12.98
N LEU A 198 6.20 26.67 -12.01
CA LEU A 198 5.73 26.14 -10.71
C LEU A 198 4.81 27.11 -9.95
N ASN A 199 5.13 28.41 -9.96
CA ASN A 199 4.41 29.44 -9.19
C ASN A 199 3.02 29.78 -9.78
N ASP A 200 2.80 29.48 -11.06
CA ASP A 200 1.60 29.91 -11.80
C ASP A 200 0.49 28.84 -11.78
N LEU A 201 0.75 27.67 -11.21
CA LEU A 201 -0.18 26.54 -11.22
C LEU A 201 -1.24 26.65 -10.12
N PRO A 202 -2.54 26.83 -10.46
CA PRO A 202 -3.60 26.58 -9.52
C PRO A 202 -3.75 25.06 -9.36
N ILE A 203 -3.61 24.55 -8.14
CA ILE A 203 -4.08 23.21 -7.80
C ILE A 203 -5.41 23.37 -7.05
N PRO A 204 -6.54 22.98 -7.66
CA PRO A 204 -7.85 23.03 -7.01
C PRO A 204 -7.87 22.33 -5.64
N PRO A 205 -8.66 22.84 -4.68
CA PRO A 205 -8.93 22.12 -3.44
C PRO A 205 -9.62 20.79 -3.75
N GLY A 206 -9.06 19.67 -3.27
CA GLY A 206 -9.58 18.31 -3.47
C GLY A 206 -8.74 17.43 -4.40
N GLU A 207 -8.06 17.97 -5.41
CA GLU A 207 -7.32 17.15 -6.41
C GLU A 207 -6.12 16.36 -5.84
N CYS A 208 -5.65 16.71 -4.64
CA CYS A 208 -4.53 16.01 -3.99
C CYS A 208 -4.96 14.95 -2.98
N ILE A 209 -6.27 14.68 -2.87
CA ILE A 209 -6.76 13.59 -2.03
C ILE A 209 -6.53 12.27 -2.78
N SER A 210 -5.50 11.56 -2.35
CA SER A 210 -5.27 10.16 -2.67
C SER A 210 -5.86 9.29 -1.57
N THR A 211 -5.55 8.00 -1.62
CA THR A 211 -5.91 7.01 -0.62
C THR A 211 -4.67 6.24 -0.16
N ASP A 212 -4.78 5.46 0.90
CA ASP A 212 -3.80 4.44 1.24
C ASP A 212 -4.44 3.23 1.92
N PHE A 213 -3.72 2.10 1.92
CA PHE A 213 -4.03 0.91 2.71
C PHE A 213 -3.05 0.80 3.88
N VAL A 214 -3.54 1.06 5.09
CA VAL A 214 -2.76 1.02 6.33
C VAL A 214 -3.17 -0.23 7.13
N ARG A 215 -2.21 -0.95 7.70
CA ARG A 215 -2.54 -2.14 8.52
C ARG A 215 -3.28 -1.73 9.79
N HIS A 216 -4.56 -2.09 9.87
CA HIS A 216 -5.44 -1.89 11.02
C HIS A 216 -5.23 -2.95 12.09
N GLN A 217 -5.43 -4.23 11.72
CA GLN A 217 -5.42 -5.35 12.66
C GLN A 217 -4.69 -6.56 12.08
N SER A 218 -4.12 -7.39 12.95
CA SER A 218 -3.57 -8.70 12.58
C SER A 218 -4.29 -9.78 13.39
N ILE A 219 -5.04 -10.62 12.70
CA ILE A 219 -5.86 -11.67 13.29
C ILE A 219 -4.98 -12.94 13.42
N PRO A 220 -4.79 -13.50 14.63
CA PRO A 220 -3.92 -14.65 14.87
C PRO A 220 -4.55 -15.98 14.43
N ILE A 221 -5.23 -15.99 13.28
CA ILE A 221 -5.91 -17.14 12.67
C ILE A 221 -5.33 -17.32 11.27
N GLN A 222 -4.91 -18.55 10.96
CA GLN A 222 -4.63 -19.01 9.60
C GLN A 222 -5.96 -19.41 8.95
N SER A 223 -6.28 -18.85 7.79
CA SER A 223 -7.58 -19.03 7.13
C SER A 223 -7.45 -19.22 5.61
N MET A 224 -8.39 -19.96 5.04
CA MET A 224 -8.55 -20.17 3.59
C MET A 224 -9.48 -19.12 2.99
N SER A 225 -10.69 -18.97 3.53
CA SER A 225 -11.65 -17.95 3.08
C SER A 225 -11.99 -16.99 4.22
N ALA A 226 -12.38 -15.78 3.84
CA ALA A 226 -13.03 -14.80 4.71
C ALA A 226 -14.29 -14.28 4.00
N ASP A 227 -15.45 -14.55 4.56
CA ASP A 227 -16.75 -14.12 4.04
C ASP A 227 -17.41 -13.15 5.03
N ILE A 228 -18.13 -12.15 4.53
CA ILE A 228 -18.62 -11.02 5.34
C ILE A 228 -20.15 -10.95 5.23
N PHE A 229 -20.81 -10.79 6.38
CA PHE A 229 -22.24 -10.54 6.45
C PHE A 229 -22.58 -9.49 7.51
N SER A 230 -23.71 -8.82 7.32
CA SER A 230 -24.30 -7.93 8.30
C SER A 230 -25.58 -8.54 8.85
N PHE A 231 -25.81 -8.41 10.16
CA PHE A 231 -27.03 -8.87 10.81
C PHE A 231 -27.36 -7.97 12.00
N LYS A 232 -28.59 -7.46 12.06
CA LYS A 232 -29.04 -6.50 13.10
C LYS A 232 -28.09 -5.31 13.29
N GLU A 233 -27.66 -4.71 12.17
CA GLU A 233 -26.70 -3.57 12.10
C GLU A 233 -25.25 -3.90 12.48
N ASP A 234 -24.98 -5.05 13.10
CA ASP A 234 -23.62 -5.54 13.35
C ASP A 234 -23.00 -6.25 12.14
N ILE A 235 -21.67 -6.21 12.06
CA ILE A 235 -20.88 -6.75 10.95
C ILE A 235 -20.04 -7.94 11.45
N PHE A 236 -20.11 -9.03 10.71
CA PHE A 236 -19.46 -10.30 11.03
C PHE A 236 -18.55 -10.77 9.90
N VAL A 237 -17.53 -11.55 10.28
CA VAL A 237 -16.61 -12.22 9.34
C VAL A 237 -16.55 -13.71 9.66
N ALA A 238 -16.91 -14.56 8.70
CA ALA A 238 -16.78 -16.00 8.79
C ALA A 238 -15.45 -16.45 8.17
N LEU A 239 -14.55 -16.99 9.00
CA LEU A 239 -13.23 -17.46 8.58
C LEU A 239 -13.17 -18.99 8.53
N ALA A 240 -12.91 -19.54 7.35
CA ALA A 240 -12.60 -20.96 7.22
C ALA A 240 -11.16 -21.21 7.69
N ALA A 241 -10.99 -21.90 8.82
CA ALA A 241 -9.69 -22.14 9.44
C ALA A 241 -9.38 -23.65 9.51
N PRO A 242 -8.73 -24.23 8.47
CA PRO A 242 -8.47 -25.68 8.40
C PRO A 242 -7.64 -26.19 9.58
N ASN A 243 -6.64 -25.41 10.02
CA ASN A 243 -5.69 -25.80 11.06
C ASN A 243 -6.31 -25.83 12.46
N SER A 244 -7.34 -25.00 12.73
CA SER A 244 -8.13 -25.07 13.97
C SER A 244 -9.35 -26.00 13.86
N ASN A 245 -9.58 -26.63 12.69
CA ASN A 245 -10.75 -27.47 12.43
C ASN A 245 -12.06 -26.72 12.77
N SER A 246 -12.20 -25.48 12.27
CA SER A 246 -13.39 -24.67 12.53
C SER A 246 -13.68 -23.59 11.49
N CYS A 247 -14.95 -23.18 11.45
CA CYS A 247 -15.36 -21.88 10.97
C CYS A 247 -15.37 -20.91 12.16
N VAL A 248 -14.46 -19.94 12.17
CA VAL A 248 -14.40 -18.93 13.25
C VAL A 248 -15.25 -17.73 12.83
N ILE A 249 -16.25 -17.39 13.64
CA ILE A 249 -17.06 -16.21 13.42
C ILE A 249 -16.48 -15.07 14.25
N MET A 250 -16.19 -13.96 13.59
CA MET A 250 -15.75 -12.72 14.21
C MET A 250 -16.85 -11.66 14.08
N GLU A 251 -16.86 -10.70 14.98
CA GLU A 251 -17.80 -9.59 15.08
C GLU A 251 -17.00 -8.29 15.20
N TRP A 252 -17.51 -7.20 14.62
CA TRP A 252 -16.94 -5.87 14.76
C TRP A 252 -17.32 -5.24 16.12
N ASP A 253 -16.32 -4.92 16.94
CA ASP A 253 -16.50 -4.20 18.20
C ASP A 253 -16.51 -2.69 17.94
N HIS A 254 -17.67 -2.04 18.09
CA HIS A 254 -17.84 -0.61 17.89
C HIS A 254 -17.16 0.28 18.94
N ILE A 255 -16.69 -0.29 20.07
CA ILE A 255 -16.00 0.44 21.14
C ILE A 255 -14.48 0.36 20.92
N GLU A 256 -13.94 -0.84 20.75
CA GLU A 256 -12.51 -1.04 20.52
C GLU A 256 -12.09 -0.83 19.05
N MET A 257 -13.06 -0.66 18.14
CA MET A 257 -12.86 -0.49 16.69
C MET A 257 -12.04 -1.63 16.07
N ASN A 258 -12.32 -2.87 16.47
CA ASN A 258 -11.57 -4.05 16.02
C ASN A 258 -12.50 -5.27 15.80
N PHE A 259 -11.99 -6.30 15.11
CA PHE A 259 -12.69 -7.59 15.05
C PHE A 259 -12.34 -8.46 16.25
N ARG A 260 -13.36 -8.87 17.00
CA ARG A 260 -13.29 -9.82 18.11
C ARG A 260 -13.90 -11.17 17.71
N LYS A 261 -13.60 -12.23 18.46
CA LYS A 261 -14.20 -13.55 18.22
C LYS A 261 -15.61 -13.60 18.84
N PHE A 262 -16.58 -14.03 18.04
CA PHE A 262 -17.98 -14.19 18.43
C PHE A 262 -18.34 -15.67 18.66
N ASP A 263 -18.18 -16.52 17.65
CA ASP A 263 -18.54 -17.94 17.70
C ASP A 263 -17.50 -18.83 16.98
N ASN A 264 -17.63 -20.16 17.10
CA ASN A 264 -16.69 -21.12 16.53
C ASN A 264 -17.38 -22.46 16.20
N ILE A 265 -17.84 -22.59 14.97
CA ILE A 265 -18.44 -23.82 14.45
C ILE A 265 -17.32 -24.83 14.18
N THR A 266 -17.31 -25.97 14.86
CA THR A 266 -16.26 -26.99 14.70
C THR A 266 -16.54 -27.92 13.51
N GLY A 267 -15.47 -28.33 12.81
CA GLY A 267 -15.56 -29.20 11.63
C GLY A 267 -14.21 -29.76 11.18
N LYS A 268 -14.18 -30.97 10.61
CA LYS A 268 -12.94 -31.66 10.20
C LYS A 268 -12.41 -31.09 8.89
N SER A 269 -11.31 -30.35 8.97
CA SER A 269 -10.68 -29.65 7.84
C SER A 269 -11.68 -28.78 7.07
N VAL A 270 -12.23 -27.78 7.79
CA VAL A 270 -13.08 -26.73 7.20
C VAL A 270 -12.27 -25.96 6.16
N VAL A 271 -12.77 -25.93 4.93
CA VAL A 271 -12.11 -25.28 3.77
C VAL A 271 -12.84 -24.03 3.30
N GLY A 272 -14.16 -23.98 3.46
CA GLY A 272 -14.98 -22.83 3.11
C GLY A 272 -16.03 -22.54 4.18
N CYS A 273 -16.25 -21.25 4.38
CA CYS A 273 -17.33 -20.67 5.16
C CYS A 273 -18.00 -19.62 4.29
N LYS A 274 -19.28 -19.81 3.97
CA LYS A 274 -20.06 -18.87 3.17
C LYS A 274 -21.37 -18.58 3.88
N SER A 275 -21.64 -17.30 4.10
CA SER A 275 -22.79 -16.79 4.83
C SER A 275 -23.84 -16.24 3.87
N PHE A 276 -25.11 -16.33 4.26
CA PHE A 276 -26.23 -15.82 3.49
C PHE A 276 -27.45 -15.61 4.39
N LEU A 277 -28.36 -14.72 3.96
CA LEU A 277 -29.56 -14.38 4.72
C LEU A 277 -30.81 -14.83 3.97
N ILE A 278 -31.63 -15.67 4.60
CA ILE A 278 -32.97 -16.06 4.11
C ILE A 278 -33.98 -15.69 5.18
N GLU A 279 -34.99 -14.90 4.82
CA GLU A 279 -36.13 -14.57 5.69
C GLU A 279 -35.71 -14.10 7.08
N ASN A 280 -34.77 -13.15 7.11
CA ASN A 280 -34.17 -12.57 8.32
C ASN A 280 -33.42 -13.58 9.24
N HIS A 281 -33.10 -14.77 8.74
CA HIS A 281 -32.21 -15.72 9.41
C HIS A 281 -30.84 -15.72 8.73
N VAL A 282 -29.77 -15.66 9.54
CA VAL A 282 -28.40 -15.91 9.07
C VAL A 282 -28.16 -17.42 9.02
N LEU A 283 -27.68 -17.88 7.87
CA LEU A 283 -27.17 -19.24 7.70
C LEU A 283 -25.71 -19.19 7.23
N ILE A 284 -24.94 -20.20 7.64
CA ILE A 284 -23.54 -20.39 7.23
C ILE A 284 -23.37 -21.81 6.70
N ILE A 285 -22.91 -21.91 5.45
CA ILE A 285 -22.48 -23.14 4.82
C ILE A 285 -21.03 -23.40 5.20
N VAL A 286 -20.76 -24.57 5.77
CA VAL A 286 -19.43 -25.02 6.19
C VAL A 286 -19.02 -26.23 5.36
N THR A 287 -18.11 -26.03 4.41
CA THR A 287 -17.53 -27.10 3.59
C THR A 287 -16.33 -27.72 4.28
N GLN A 288 -16.27 -29.05 4.23
CA GLN A 288 -15.29 -29.86 4.96
C GLN A 288 -14.69 -30.91 4.02
N LEU A 289 -13.37 -31.13 4.07
CA LEU A 289 -12.73 -32.23 3.33
C LEU A 289 -13.06 -33.61 3.93
N PHE A 290 -13.47 -33.66 5.20
CA PHE A 290 -13.80 -34.91 5.90
C PHE A 290 -15.06 -34.75 6.75
N GLY A 291 -15.86 -35.81 6.88
CA GLY A 291 -17.10 -35.79 7.69
C GLY A 291 -18.32 -35.14 7.01
N GLY A 292 -18.15 -34.58 5.82
CA GLY A 292 -19.20 -34.04 4.97
C GLY A 292 -19.63 -32.60 5.32
N SER A 293 -20.09 -31.85 4.32
CA SER A 293 -20.44 -30.43 4.47
C SER A 293 -21.78 -30.24 5.20
N HIS A 294 -21.94 -29.14 5.92
CA HIS A 294 -23.12 -28.86 6.76
C HIS A 294 -23.56 -27.40 6.61
N ILE A 295 -24.84 -27.14 6.87
CA ILE A 295 -25.40 -25.78 6.99
C ILE A 295 -25.76 -25.54 8.45
N TYR A 296 -25.39 -24.38 8.96
CA TYR A 296 -25.71 -23.91 10.30
C TYR A 296 -26.63 -22.70 10.22
N LYS A 297 -27.53 -22.56 11.18
CA LYS A 297 -28.46 -21.43 11.33
C LYS A 297 -28.19 -20.73 12.66
N PHE A 298 -28.22 -19.40 12.68
CA PHE A 298 -28.09 -18.64 13.92
C PHE A 298 -29.31 -18.86 14.82
N ASP A 299 -29.07 -19.20 16.09
CA ASP A 299 -30.07 -19.33 17.13
C ASP A 299 -29.93 -18.15 18.10
N GLU A 300 -30.91 -17.25 18.07
CA GLU A 300 -30.91 -16.04 18.91
C GLU A 300 -31.06 -16.34 20.41
N GLN A 301 -31.71 -17.45 20.79
CA GLN A 301 -31.90 -17.82 22.19
C GLN A 301 -30.59 -18.36 22.79
N GLN A 302 -29.80 -19.06 21.97
CA GLN A 302 -28.50 -19.61 22.37
C GLN A 302 -27.31 -18.72 22.01
N ASN A 303 -27.56 -17.59 21.33
CA ASN A 303 -26.58 -16.64 20.79
C ASN A 303 -25.40 -17.31 20.07
N LYS A 304 -25.69 -18.30 19.21
CA LYS A 304 -24.68 -19.10 18.50
C LYS A 304 -25.25 -19.77 17.25
N PHE A 305 -24.38 -20.30 16.40
CA PHE A 305 -24.76 -21.11 15.26
C PHE A 305 -25.05 -22.57 15.66
N THR A 306 -26.20 -23.09 15.23
CA THR A 306 -26.64 -24.48 15.46
C THR A 306 -26.78 -25.20 14.12
N LYS A 307 -26.56 -26.53 14.09
CA LYS A 307 -26.61 -27.29 12.84
C LYS A 307 -28.04 -27.36 12.33
N PHE A 308 -28.27 -26.82 11.14
CA PHE A 308 -29.57 -26.78 10.45
C PHE A 308 -29.73 -27.96 9.49
N GLN A 309 -28.73 -28.22 8.64
CA GLN A 309 -28.80 -29.27 7.62
C GLN A 309 -27.46 -30.01 7.46
N THR A 310 -27.52 -31.27 7.03
CA THR A 310 -26.36 -32.00 6.46
C THR A 310 -26.47 -31.94 4.94
N ILE A 311 -25.40 -31.53 4.25
CA ILE A 311 -25.37 -31.52 2.79
C ILE A 311 -25.10 -32.94 2.29
N GLU A 312 -25.81 -33.34 1.25
CA GLU A 312 -25.64 -34.62 0.58
C GLU A 312 -24.25 -34.69 -0.07
N VAL A 313 -23.46 -35.70 0.31
CA VAL A 313 -22.06 -35.87 -0.12
C VAL A 313 -21.85 -36.90 -1.23
N PHE A 314 -22.93 -37.44 -1.82
CA PHE A 314 -22.85 -38.54 -2.80
C PHE A 314 -21.84 -38.29 -3.94
N ASN A 315 -21.75 -37.05 -4.41
CA ASN A 315 -20.87 -36.63 -5.51
C ASN A 315 -19.86 -35.54 -5.11
N ILE A 316 -19.67 -35.27 -3.81
CA ILE A 316 -18.66 -34.30 -3.32
C ILE A 316 -17.52 -35.08 -2.67
N SER A 317 -16.30 -34.81 -3.14
CA SER A 317 -15.06 -35.49 -2.76
C SER A 317 -14.03 -34.52 -2.17
N LYS A 318 -13.79 -33.37 -2.80
CA LYS A 318 -12.83 -32.34 -2.34
C LYS A 318 -13.34 -30.93 -2.66
N PRO A 319 -14.29 -30.40 -1.86
CA PRO A 319 -14.72 -29.01 -2.01
C PRO A 319 -13.51 -28.08 -1.90
N ASN A 320 -13.39 -27.13 -2.83
CA ASN A 320 -12.30 -26.16 -2.87
C ASN A 320 -12.80 -24.72 -2.74
N ASP A 321 -13.90 -24.41 -3.43
CA ASP A 321 -14.56 -23.11 -3.43
C ASP A 321 -16.09 -23.25 -3.31
N MET A 322 -16.78 -22.16 -2.99
CA MET A 322 -18.24 -22.09 -2.95
C MET A 322 -18.78 -20.68 -3.25
N GLU A 323 -19.70 -20.62 -4.22
CA GLU A 323 -20.48 -19.43 -4.51
C GLU A 323 -21.96 -19.57 -4.11
N VAL A 324 -22.54 -18.49 -3.57
CA VAL A 324 -23.94 -18.43 -3.13
C VAL A 324 -24.61 -17.24 -3.83
N PHE A 325 -25.72 -17.48 -4.50
CA PHE A 325 -26.33 -16.51 -5.40
C PHE A 325 -27.84 -16.71 -5.57
N GLN A 326 -28.51 -15.69 -6.10
CA GLN A 326 -29.92 -15.77 -6.52
C GLN A 326 -30.02 -15.79 -8.05
N MET A 327 -30.94 -16.60 -8.58
CA MET A 327 -31.37 -16.54 -9.99
C MET A 327 -32.88 -16.63 -10.05
N ASP A 328 -33.51 -15.76 -10.84
CA ASP A 328 -34.98 -15.72 -11.02
C ASP A 328 -35.75 -15.82 -9.67
N GLY A 329 -35.28 -15.09 -8.64
CA GLY A 329 -35.86 -15.04 -7.28
C GLY A 329 -35.65 -16.28 -6.40
N ASN A 330 -34.90 -17.28 -6.86
CA ASN A 330 -34.61 -18.51 -6.11
C ASN A 330 -33.15 -18.49 -5.62
N TRP A 331 -32.91 -18.94 -4.37
CA TRP A 331 -31.57 -19.12 -3.82
C TRP A 331 -30.90 -20.40 -4.33
N TYR A 332 -29.62 -20.29 -4.66
CA TYR A 332 -28.75 -21.39 -5.02
C TYR A 332 -27.39 -21.26 -4.33
N PHE A 333 -26.69 -22.37 -4.19
CA PHE A 333 -25.24 -22.36 -3.99
C PHE A 333 -24.57 -23.43 -4.82
N LEU A 334 -23.33 -23.18 -5.22
CA LEU A 334 -22.47 -24.10 -5.95
C LEU A 334 -21.32 -24.51 -5.03
N ILE A 335 -21.10 -25.80 -4.83
CA ILE A 335 -19.82 -26.31 -4.29
C ILE A 335 -18.95 -26.72 -5.47
N VAL A 336 -17.75 -26.15 -5.54
CA VAL A 336 -16.74 -26.42 -6.57
C VAL A 336 -15.83 -27.55 -6.10
N ASP A 337 -15.68 -28.63 -6.87
CA ASP A 337 -14.92 -29.82 -6.46
C ASP A 337 -13.60 -30.00 -7.23
N SER A 338 -12.50 -30.06 -6.49
CA SER A 338 -11.13 -30.22 -7.02
C SER A 338 -10.71 -31.67 -7.30
N SER A 339 -11.60 -32.64 -7.05
CA SER A 339 -11.39 -34.06 -7.24
C SER A 339 -12.05 -34.56 -8.51
N LYS A 340 -11.31 -35.36 -9.30
CA LYS A 340 -11.89 -36.07 -10.47
C LYS A 340 -12.98 -37.08 -10.12
N ALA A 341 -13.07 -37.48 -8.85
CA ALA A 341 -14.11 -38.39 -8.35
C ALA A 341 -15.30 -37.66 -7.73
N GLY A 342 -15.20 -36.34 -7.56
CA GLY A 342 -16.33 -35.48 -7.24
C GLY A 342 -16.87 -34.79 -8.50
N MET A 343 -17.96 -34.05 -8.34
CA MET A 343 -18.52 -33.17 -9.35
C MET A 343 -18.89 -31.85 -8.69
N SER A 344 -18.59 -30.73 -9.35
CA SER A 344 -19.09 -29.43 -8.92
C SER A 344 -20.62 -29.47 -8.92
N THR A 345 -21.24 -29.18 -7.78
CA THR A 345 -22.66 -29.49 -7.53
C THR A 345 -23.42 -28.22 -7.16
N LEU A 346 -24.41 -27.88 -7.98
CA LEU A 346 -25.38 -26.84 -7.73
C LEU A 346 -26.50 -27.37 -6.84
N TYR A 347 -26.77 -26.64 -5.76
CA TYR A 347 -27.86 -26.87 -4.82
C TYR A 347 -28.90 -25.76 -4.96
N LYS A 348 -30.17 -26.11 -4.79
CA LYS A 348 -31.31 -25.18 -4.82
C LYS A 348 -31.99 -25.13 -3.45
N TRP A 349 -32.37 -23.94 -3.00
CA TRP A 349 -33.26 -23.77 -1.85
C TRP A 349 -34.68 -24.24 -2.18
N THR A 350 -35.21 -25.10 -1.34
CA THR A 350 -36.61 -25.49 -1.28
C THR A 350 -37.15 -25.04 0.07
N ASP A 351 -38.33 -24.42 0.08
CA ASP A 351 -39.10 -24.23 1.31
C ASP A 351 -40.46 -24.91 1.15
N LEU A 352 -40.60 -26.08 1.77
CA LEU A 352 -41.81 -26.89 1.78
C LEU A 352 -41.98 -27.47 3.20
N PRO A 353 -42.38 -26.64 4.18
CA PRO A 353 -42.42 -27.02 5.59
C PRO A 353 -43.41 -28.17 5.84
N ASP A 354 -44.54 -28.20 5.12
CA ASP A 354 -45.54 -29.28 5.18
C ASP A 354 -44.99 -30.67 4.80
N ARG A 355 -43.82 -30.71 4.16
CA ARG A 355 -43.12 -31.94 3.76
C ARG A 355 -41.84 -32.21 4.55
N ASN A 356 -41.48 -31.34 5.49
CA ASN A 356 -40.13 -31.27 6.08
C ASN A 356 -39.00 -31.14 5.03
N GLU A 357 -39.29 -30.48 3.90
CA GLU A 357 -38.37 -30.27 2.77
C GLU A 357 -37.83 -28.83 2.72
N THR A 358 -37.65 -28.17 3.88
CA THR A 358 -37.04 -26.84 3.97
C THR A 358 -35.52 -26.93 4.10
N GLY A 359 -34.79 -26.54 3.07
CA GLY A 359 -33.33 -26.65 2.99
C GLY A 359 -32.78 -26.56 1.57
N PHE A 360 -31.48 -26.83 1.42
CA PHE A 360 -30.81 -26.93 0.13
C PHE A 360 -30.67 -28.37 -0.33
N TYR A 361 -31.06 -28.65 -1.58
CA TYR A 361 -31.00 -29.99 -2.15
C TYR A 361 -30.26 -30.01 -3.49
N SER A 362 -29.63 -31.15 -3.79
CA SER A 362 -28.85 -31.36 -5.00
C SER A 362 -29.71 -31.12 -6.25
N TYR A 363 -29.33 -30.17 -7.10
CA TYR A 363 -30.13 -29.69 -8.23
C TYR A 363 -29.51 -30.01 -9.58
N GLN A 364 -28.19 -29.81 -9.72
CA GLN A 364 -27.46 -30.13 -10.94
C GLN A 364 -25.99 -30.47 -10.64
N PHE A 365 -25.47 -31.53 -11.27
CA PHE A 365 -24.05 -31.84 -11.31
C PHE A 365 -23.40 -31.22 -12.56
N LEU A 366 -22.18 -30.73 -12.42
CA LEU A 366 -21.41 -30.02 -13.44
C LEU A 366 -20.00 -30.62 -13.57
N HIS A 367 -19.43 -30.48 -14.76
CA HIS A 367 -18.01 -30.71 -15.06
C HIS A 367 -17.41 -32.06 -14.57
N GLU A 368 -18.06 -33.16 -14.92
CA GLU A 368 -17.64 -34.52 -14.56
C GLU A 368 -16.19 -34.84 -15.02
N TRP A 369 -15.38 -35.45 -14.13
CA TRP A 369 -13.96 -35.82 -14.32
C TRP A 369 -12.92 -34.68 -14.37
N PHE A 370 -13.34 -33.44 -14.12
CA PHE A 370 -12.44 -32.28 -14.01
C PHE A 370 -11.92 -32.09 -12.58
N ARG A 371 -11.18 -31.01 -12.36
CA ARG A 371 -10.61 -30.62 -11.06
C ARG A 371 -10.82 -29.13 -10.90
N ASP A 372 -12.02 -28.78 -10.49
CA ASP A 372 -12.46 -27.41 -10.49
C ASP A 372 -11.86 -26.67 -9.29
N THR A 373 -11.43 -25.45 -9.51
CA THR A 373 -10.70 -24.65 -8.51
C THR A 373 -11.54 -23.50 -7.99
N ASP A 374 -12.31 -22.85 -8.85
CA ASP A 374 -13.12 -21.67 -8.50
C ASP A 374 -14.27 -21.54 -9.49
N ALA A 375 -15.33 -20.86 -9.08
CA ALA A 375 -16.43 -20.51 -9.97
C ALA A 375 -16.87 -19.06 -9.77
N GLU A 376 -17.54 -18.51 -10.78
CA GLU A 376 -18.07 -17.15 -10.75
C GLU A 376 -19.36 -17.09 -11.55
N ILE A 377 -20.42 -16.50 -10.97
CA ILE A 377 -21.66 -16.25 -11.68
C ILE A 377 -21.74 -14.80 -12.16
N VAL A 378 -22.08 -14.61 -13.44
CA VAL A 378 -22.26 -13.28 -14.03
C VAL A 378 -23.61 -13.18 -14.73
N GLU A 379 -24.35 -12.11 -14.47
CA GLU A 379 -25.55 -11.76 -15.22
C GLU A 379 -25.18 -10.78 -16.34
N VAL A 380 -25.57 -11.07 -17.59
CA VAL A 380 -25.48 -10.15 -18.73
C VAL A 380 -26.74 -10.26 -19.58
N ASP A 381 -27.31 -9.13 -19.99
CA ASP A 381 -28.51 -9.04 -20.84
C ASP A 381 -29.69 -9.91 -20.34
N GLY A 382 -29.90 -9.98 -19.02
CA GLY A 382 -30.94 -10.79 -18.37
C GLY A 382 -30.71 -12.30 -18.39
N LYS A 383 -29.46 -12.74 -18.65
CA LYS A 383 -29.03 -14.14 -18.68
C LYS A 383 -27.92 -14.38 -17.66
N PHE A 384 -28.04 -15.49 -16.94
CA PHE A 384 -27.01 -15.96 -16.03
C PHE A 384 -26.01 -16.87 -16.75
N TYR A 385 -24.74 -16.53 -16.63
CA TYR A 385 -23.61 -17.33 -17.07
C TYR A 385 -22.81 -17.77 -15.84
N LEU A 386 -22.41 -19.03 -15.80
CA LEU A 386 -21.53 -19.58 -14.78
C LEU A 386 -20.18 -19.86 -15.42
N VAL A 387 -19.15 -19.13 -15.00
CA VAL A 387 -17.76 -19.37 -15.39
C VAL A 387 -17.14 -20.28 -14.35
N LEU A 388 -16.41 -21.30 -14.79
CA LEU A 388 -15.86 -22.33 -13.92
C LEU A 388 -14.42 -22.63 -14.38
N ALA A 389 -13.47 -22.49 -13.47
CA ALA A 389 -12.05 -22.72 -13.72
C ALA A 389 -11.61 -24.08 -13.18
N SER A 390 -10.70 -24.73 -13.90
CA SER A 390 -10.22 -26.07 -13.55
C SER A 390 -8.73 -26.21 -13.81
N ARG A 391 -8.08 -27.05 -13.00
CA ARG A 391 -6.62 -27.22 -13.07
C ARG A 391 -6.17 -27.76 -14.42
N SER A 392 -5.20 -27.06 -15.04
CA SER A 392 -4.60 -27.37 -16.34
C SER A 392 -5.60 -27.50 -17.50
N GLN A 393 -6.65 -26.69 -17.48
CA GLN A 393 -7.63 -26.51 -18.56
C GLN A 393 -7.94 -25.00 -18.71
N SER A 394 -8.56 -24.61 -19.83
CA SER A 394 -9.18 -23.30 -19.99
C SER A 394 -10.47 -23.20 -19.16
N PRO A 395 -10.85 -22.01 -18.64
CA PRO A 395 -12.14 -21.82 -18.00
C PRO A 395 -13.30 -22.10 -18.96
N VAL A 396 -14.35 -22.75 -18.47
CA VAL A 396 -15.58 -23.04 -19.22
C VAL A 396 -16.73 -22.12 -18.79
N ILE A 397 -17.60 -21.79 -19.74
CA ILE A 397 -18.79 -20.98 -19.53
C ILE A 397 -20.02 -21.85 -19.74
N TYR A 398 -20.88 -21.93 -18.72
CA TYR A 398 -22.23 -22.46 -18.84
C TYR A 398 -23.24 -21.32 -18.93
N LEU A 399 -24.31 -21.50 -19.71
CA LEU A 399 -25.43 -20.57 -19.82
C LEU A 399 -26.68 -21.18 -19.16
N TRP A 400 -27.37 -20.41 -18.33
CA TRP A 400 -28.66 -20.79 -17.74
C TRP A 400 -29.76 -20.85 -18.82
N ASN A 401 -30.29 -22.04 -19.05
CA ASN A 401 -31.40 -22.25 -19.98
C ASN A 401 -32.74 -22.15 -19.22
N LYS A 402 -33.50 -21.06 -19.47
CA LYS A 402 -34.78 -20.81 -18.80
C LYS A 402 -35.90 -21.83 -19.14
N SER A 403 -35.76 -22.62 -20.20
CA SER A 403 -36.72 -23.66 -20.57
C SER A 403 -36.48 -24.98 -19.85
N THR A 404 -35.22 -25.34 -19.60
CA THR A 404 -34.86 -26.57 -18.87
C THR A 404 -34.54 -26.33 -17.40
N LEU A 405 -34.44 -25.05 -16.99
CA LEU A 405 -33.98 -24.59 -15.69
C LEU A 405 -32.64 -25.22 -15.29
N LYS A 406 -31.69 -25.29 -16.23
CA LYS A 406 -30.36 -25.88 -16.00
C LYS A 406 -29.28 -25.07 -16.70
N PHE A 407 -28.08 -25.11 -16.13
CA PHE A 407 -26.86 -24.65 -16.80
C PHE A 407 -26.49 -25.62 -17.93
N ILE A 408 -26.19 -25.09 -19.11
CA ILE A 408 -25.76 -25.87 -20.28
C ILE A 408 -24.42 -25.30 -20.74
N LEU A 409 -23.45 -26.16 -21.05
CA LEU A 409 -22.14 -25.74 -21.55
C LEU A 409 -22.32 -24.88 -22.81
N HIS A 410 -21.73 -23.69 -22.82
CA HIS A 410 -21.92 -22.69 -23.86
C HIS A 410 -20.66 -22.48 -24.70
N SER A 411 -19.52 -22.26 -24.04
CA SER A 411 -18.21 -22.04 -24.67
C SER A 411 -17.09 -22.17 -23.63
N ASP A 412 -15.85 -22.02 -24.06
CA ASP A 412 -14.65 -21.83 -23.24
C ASP A 412 -14.18 -20.35 -23.27
N ILE A 413 -13.20 -20.03 -22.43
CA ILE A 413 -12.41 -18.79 -22.48
C ILE A 413 -11.03 -19.13 -23.05
N PRO A 414 -10.77 -18.91 -24.36
CA PRO A 414 -9.55 -19.39 -25.01
C PRO A 414 -8.31 -18.57 -24.62
N ASN A 415 -7.13 -19.16 -24.82
CA ASN A 415 -5.82 -18.55 -24.58
C ASN A 415 -5.53 -18.19 -23.10
N VAL A 416 -6.22 -18.84 -22.15
CA VAL A 416 -5.91 -18.77 -20.72
C VAL A 416 -6.07 -20.16 -20.11
N ASP A 417 -4.96 -20.77 -19.72
CA ASP A 417 -4.92 -22.09 -19.09
C ASP A 417 -4.47 -21.98 -17.62
N ASP A 418 -4.76 -23.01 -16.82
CA ASP A 418 -4.27 -23.14 -15.43
C ASP A 418 -4.72 -21.99 -14.49
N VAL A 419 -5.84 -21.35 -14.83
CA VAL A 419 -6.57 -20.41 -13.98
C VAL A 419 -6.95 -21.10 -12.67
N VAL A 420 -6.61 -20.49 -11.54
CA VAL A 420 -6.91 -21.00 -10.19
C VAL A 420 -8.06 -20.25 -9.52
N SER A 421 -8.35 -19.01 -9.94
CA SER A 421 -9.49 -18.23 -9.47
C SER A 421 -10.04 -17.29 -10.56
N VAL A 422 -11.36 -17.07 -10.54
CA VAL A 422 -12.14 -16.19 -11.43
C VAL A 422 -13.01 -15.31 -10.55
N LYS A 423 -12.92 -13.99 -10.68
CA LYS A 423 -13.84 -13.06 -10.00
C LYS A 423 -14.31 -11.96 -10.95
N ALA A 424 -15.61 -11.67 -10.94
CA ALA A 424 -16.21 -10.68 -11.82
C ALA A 424 -16.22 -9.30 -11.19
N PHE A 425 -16.20 -8.27 -12.04
CA PHE A 425 -16.41 -6.89 -11.63
C PHE A 425 -16.97 -6.05 -12.76
N ARG A 426 -17.52 -4.89 -12.39
CA ARG A 426 -18.03 -3.91 -13.35
C ARG A 426 -17.38 -2.56 -13.11
N VAL A 427 -16.99 -1.91 -14.19
CA VAL A 427 -16.54 -0.51 -14.22
C VAL A 427 -17.30 0.19 -15.33
N GLU A 428 -17.89 1.35 -15.05
CA GLU A 428 -18.73 2.11 -16.00
C GLU A 428 -19.88 1.26 -16.61
N GLY A 429 -20.36 0.25 -15.88
CA GLY A 429 -21.36 -0.72 -16.35
C GLY A 429 -20.82 -1.85 -17.24
N GLU A 430 -19.61 -1.73 -17.77
CA GLU A 430 -18.95 -2.77 -18.58
C GLU A 430 -18.55 -3.96 -17.69
N LEU A 431 -18.76 -5.21 -18.15
CA LEU A 431 -18.40 -6.42 -17.41
C LEU A 431 -16.97 -6.86 -17.71
N PHE A 432 -16.23 -7.18 -16.66
CA PHE A 432 -14.90 -7.76 -16.70
C PHE A 432 -14.81 -9.01 -15.81
N LEU A 433 -13.84 -9.88 -16.09
CA LEU A 433 -13.36 -10.92 -15.18
C LEU A 433 -11.89 -10.70 -14.87
N ALA A 434 -11.53 -10.96 -13.62
CA ALA A 434 -10.18 -11.09 -13.12
C ALA A 434 -9.84 -12.59 -13.01
N LEU A 435 -8.83 -13.04 -13.76
CA LEU A 435 -8.37 -14.42 -13.80
C LEU A 435 -7.02 -14.53 -13.07
N ALA A 436 -7.00 -15.26 -11.96
CA ALA A 436 -5.78 -15.58 -11.23
C ALA A 436 -5.10 -16.81 -11.86
N CYS A 437 -3.85 -16.67 -12.30
CA CYS A 437 -3.01 -17.79 -12.73
C CYS A 437 -1.85 -17.98 -11.74
N TYR A 438 -1.54 -19.21 -11.32
CA TYR A 438 -0.53 -19.44 -10.27
C TYR A 438 0.87 -18.94 -10.64
N ILE A 439 1.32 -19.23 -11.85
CA ILE A 439 2.59 -18.80 -12.45
C ILE A 439 2.30 -18.40 -13.90
N GLY A 440 3.09 -17.49 -14.46
CA GLY A 440 2.83 -16.88 -15.76
C GLY A 440 2.11 -15.56 -15.55
N ASP A 441 1.13 -15.25 -16.39
CA ASP A 441 0.37 -14.01 -16.29
C ASP A 441 -1.08 -14.28 -15.88
N SER A 442 -1.50 -13.65 -14.79
CA SER A 442 -2.91 -13.40 -14.50
C SER A 442 -3.49 -12.43 -15.53
N LYS A 443 -4.81 -12.46 -15.75
CA LYS A 443 -5.44 -11.65 -16.81
C LYS A 443 -6.67 -10.90 -16.34
N VAL A 444 -6.86 -9.69 -16.88
CA VAL A 444 -8.14 -8.98 -16.88
C VAL A 444 -8.72 -9.08 -18.28
N ILE A 445 -9.94 -9.58 -18.38
CA ILE A 445 -10.66 -9.81 -19.63
C ILE A 445 -12.02 -9.10 -19.58
N LYS A 446 -12.51 -8.60 -20.72
CA LYS A 446 -13.74 -7.81 -20.85
C LYS A 446 -14.77 -8.53 -21.70
N TRP A 447 -16.04 -8.44 -21.33
CA TRP A 447 -17.14 -8.96 -22.14
C TRP A 447 -17.41 -8.04 -23.33
N VAL A 448 -17.20 -8.56 -24.55
CA VAL A 448 -17.42 -7.85 -25.82
C VAL A 448 -18.05 -8.83 -26.81
N ASN A 449 -19.14 -8.42 -27.48
CA ASN A 449 -19.79 -9.20 -28.55
C ASN A 449 -20.13 -10.67 -28.17
N LYS A 450 -20.52 -10.91 -26.91
CA LYS A 450 -20.85 -12.24 -26.33
C LYS A 450 -19.65 -13.17 -26.09
N GLN A 451 -18.44 -12.63 -26.04
CA GLN A 451 -17.22 -13.36 -25.71
C GLN A 451 -16.37 -12.53 -24.74
N PHE A 452 -15.38 -13.14 -24.10
CA PHE A 452 -14.38 -12.41 -23.32
C PHE A 452 -13.13 -12.14 -24.15
N THR A 453 -12.64 -10.90 -24.13
CA THR A 453 -11.42 -10.46 -24.81
C THR A 453 -10.40 -9.94 -23.80
N GLU A 454 -9.12 -10.25 -23.98
CA GLU A 454 -8.06 -9.77 -23.10
C GLU A 454 -7.91 -8.24 -23.12
N VAL A 455 -7.77 -7.65 -21.94
CA VAL A 455 -7.50 -6.21 -21.74
C VAL A 455 -6.10 -6.01 -21.18
N GLN A 456 -5.69 -6.83 -20.22
CA GLN A 456 -4.42 -6.69 -19.52
C GLN A 456 -3.90 -8.02 -18.97
N ALA A 457 -2.58 -8.20 -19.05
CA ALA A 457 -1.83 -9.24 -18.36
C ALA A 457 -1.11 -8.67 -17.12
N LEU A 458 -1.07 -9.42 -16.02
CA LEU A 458 -0.41 -9.07 -14.76
C LEU A 458 0.51 -10.23 -14.30
N PRO A 459 1.83 -10.04 -14.15
CA PRO A 459 2.76 -11.12 -13.83
C PRO A 459 2.55 -11.76 -12.46
N SER A 460 2.19 -13.05 -12.46
CA SER A 460 1.88 -13.83 -11.26
C SER A 460 3.09 -14.56 -10.67
N ARG A 461 3.21 -14.51 -9.34
CA ARG A 461 4.29 -15.15 -8.57
C ARG A 461 3.74 -16.02 -7.45
N GLY A 462 3.12 -17.14 -7.82
CA GLY A 462 2.37 -17.98 -6.89
C GLY A 462 1.04 -17.33 -6.51
N ALA A 463 0.32 -16.79 -7.50
CA ALA A 463 -0.94 -16.07 -7.26
C ALA A 463 -2.12 -17.04 -7.13
N MET A 464 -2.80 -17.00 -5.98
CA MET A 464 -3.97 -17.86 -5.71
C MET A 464 -5.29 -17.11 -5.83
N ILE A 465 -5.25 -15.78 -5.91
CA ILE A 465 -6.41 -14.89 -5.99
C ILE A 465 -6.03 -13.60 -6.74
N LEU A 466 -6.95 -13.11 -7.57
CA LEU A 466 -6.91 -11.81 -8.22
C LEU A 466 -8.25 -11.12 -7.94
N GLN A 467 -8.35 -10.46 -6.79
CA GLN A 467 -9.63 -9.96 -6.31
C GLN A 467 -9.86 -8.51 -6.77
N PRO A 468 -10.90 -8.22 -7.58
CA PRO A 468 -11.38 -6.86 -7.78
C PRO A 468 -12.17 -6.40 -6.55
N PHE A 469 -12.02 -5.13 -6.17
CA PHE A 469 -12.78 -4.50 -5.09
C PHE A 469 -12.92 -2.99 -5.33
N THR A 470 -13.90 -2.35 -4.69
CA THR A 470 -14.21 -0.92 -4.93
C THR A 470 -14.43 -0.20 -3.62
N PHE A 471 -13.90 1.02 -3.49
CA PHE A 471 -14.20 1.94 -2.40
C PHE A 471 -14.60 3.30 -2.99
N ALA A 472 -15.83 3.74 -2.68
CA ALA A 472 -16.48 4.88 -3.34
C ALA A 472 -16.45 4.74 -4.88
N ASP A 473 -15.77 5.64 -5.58
CA ASP A 473 -15.58 5.70 -7.03
C ASP A 473 -14.29 5.00 -7.51
N ARG A 474 -13.45 4.50 -6.60
CA ARG A 474 -12.14 3.93 -6.92
C ARG A 474 -12.19 2.41 -6.97
N HIS A 475 -11.91 1.87 -8.16
CA HIS A 475 -11.79 0.43 -8.41
C HIS A 475 -10.33 -0.02 -8.23
N TYR A 476 -10.13 -1.09 -7.47
CA TYR A 476 -8.83 -1.68 -7.18
C TYR A 476 -8.79 -3.16 -7.53
N LEU A 477 -7.57 -3.70 -7.66
CA LEU A 477 -7.32 -5.11 -7.94
C LEU A 477 -6.18 -5.63 -7.06
N ALA A 478 -6.48 -6.59 -6.18
CA ALA A 478 -5.50 -7.25 -5.32
C ALA A 478 -4.98 -8.53 -5.98
N LEU A 479 -3.74 -8.49 -6.49
CA LEU A 479 -3.00 -9.67 -6.95
C LEU A 479 -2.26 -10.28 -5.76
N GLY A 480 -2.78 -11.39 -5.22
CA GLY A 480 -2.13 -12.15 -4.15
C GLY A 480 -0.85 -12.83 -4.63
N SER A 481 0.10 -13.08 -3.73
CA SER A 481 1.38 -13.73 -4.06
C SER A 481 1.91 -14.58 -2.91
N ASP A 482 2.25 -15.85 -3.20
CA ASP A 482 2.95 -16.75 -2.26
C ASP A 482 4.47 -16.55 -2.28
N TYR A 483 5.04 -15.89 -3.30
CA TYR A 483 6.49 -15.75 -3.48
C TYR A 483 7.00 -14.29 -3.43
N SER A 484 6.12 -13.30 -3.30
CA SER A 484 6.48 -11.88 -3.21
C SER A 484 5.43 -11.10 -2.39
N PHE A 485 5.53 -9.78 -2.36
CA PHE A 485 4.44 -8.94 -1.85
C PHE A 485 3.16 -9.10 -2.68
N THR A 486 2.01 -8.91 -2.02
CA THR A 486 0.71 -8.74 -2.68
C THR A 486 0.67 -7.37 -3.31
N GLN A 487 0.21 -7.28 -4.55
CA GLN A 487 0.18 -6.03 -5.31
C GLN A 487 -1.25 -5.52 -5.39
N ILE A 488 -1.52 -4.37 -4.76
CA ILE A 488 -2.73 -3.60 -5.00
C ILE A 488 -2.51 -2.73 -6.23
N HIS A 489 -3.42 -2.82 -7.18
CA HIS A 489 -3.48 -1.96 -8.34
C HIS A 489 -4.73 -1.06 -8.26
N LEU A 490 -4.68 0.09 -8.92
CA LEU A 490 -5.76 1.07 -9.05
C LEU A 490 -6.16 1.18 -10.53
N TRP A 491 -7.46 1.27 -10.80
CA TRP A 491 -8.00 1.46 -12.14
C TRP A 491 -7.71 2.87 -12.66
N ASP A 492 -7.28 2.95 -13.92
CA ASP A 492 -7.11 4.18 -14.68
C ASP A 492 -8.24 4.28 -15.72
N THR A 493 -8.97 5.39 -15.64
CA THR A 493 -10.15 5.69 -16.46
C THR A 493 -9.80 6.11 -17.88
N GLU A 494 -8.58 6.63 -18.13
CA GLU A 494 -8.11 6.99 -19.47
C GLU A 494 -7.65 5.74 -20.24
N THR A 495 -6.85 4.88 -19.61
CA THR A 495 -6.30 3.69 -20.27
C THR A 495 -7.21 2.47 -20.19
N LYS A 496 -8.21 2.48 -19.30
CA LYS A 496 -9.08 1.34 -18.96
C LYS A 496 -8.29 0.08 -18.55
N THR A 497 -7.26 0.28 -17.74
CA THR A 497 -6.39 -0.77 -17.18
C THR A 497 -6.07 -0.51 -15.71
N PHE A 498 -5.56 -1.52 -15.01
CA PHE A 498 -5.06 -1.40 -13.65
C PHE A 498 -3.56 -1.09 -13.61
N HIS A 499 -3.14 -0.04 -12.90
CA HIS A 499 -1.72 0.24 -12.66
C HIS A 499 -1.34 -0.04 -11.21
N LYS A 500 -0.09 -0.46 -10.99
CA LYS A 500 0.38 -0.80 -9.65
C LYS A 500 0.31 0.42 -8.72
N PHE A 501 -0.46 0.28 -7.65
CA PHE A 501 -0.73 1.34 -6.68
C PHE A 501 0.13 1.20 -5.43
N LYS A 502 0.14 0.01 -4.79
CA LYS A 502 0.91 -0.25 -3.56
C LYS A 502 1.22 -1.74 -3.39
N ASP A 503 2.37 -2.04 -2.77
CA ASP A 503 2.66 -3.37 -2.23
C ASP A 503 2.18 -3.50 -0.78
N ILE A 504 1.48 -4.58 -0.46
CA ILE A 504 1.13 -4.96 0.92
C ILE A 504 1.68 -6.35 1.26
N TYR A 505 1.93 -6.59 2.54
CA TYR A 505 2.45 -7.87 3.02
C TYR A 505 1.36 -8.72 3.68
N VAL A 506 1.02 -9.83 3.03
CA VAL A 506 0.21 -10.94 3.56
C VAL A 506 0.91 -12.24 3.16
N GLN A 507 1.01 -13.21 4.07
CA GLN A 507 1.75 -14.45 3.84
C GLN A 507 0.84 -15.56 3.30
N SER A 508 0.99 -15.93 2.03
CA SER A 508 0.09 -16.85 1.33
C SER A 508 -1.39 -16.41 1.41
N PRO A 509 -1.74 -15.25 0.81
CA PRO A 509 -3.11 -14.74 0.80
C PRO A 509 -4.04 -15.67 0.01
N ARG A 510 -5.29 -15.83 0.46
CA ARG A 510 -6.26 -16.71 -0.23
C ARG A 510 -7.58 -16.03 -0.62
N SER A 511 -7.97 -14.98 0.08
CA SER A 511 -9.07 -14.08 -0.29
C SER A 511 -8.76 -12.65 0.12
N PHE A 512 -9.47 -11.71 -0.50
CA PHE A 512 -9.58 -10.33 -0.06
C PHE A 512 -11.07 -9.96 -0.08
N THR A 513 -11.58 -9.36 1.00
CA THR A 513 -13.02 -9.13 1.15
C THR A 513 -13.25 -7.75 1.75
N VAL A 514 -14.16 -6.98 1.16
CA VAL A 514 -14.45 -5.59 1.58
C VAL A 514 -15.36 -5.59 2.80
N VAL A 515 -14.90 -4.95 3.87
CA VAL A 515 -15.74 -4.56 5.01
C VAL A 515 -15.98 -3.06 4.92
N THR A 516 -17.23 -2.61 5.02
CA THR A 516 -17.57 -1.19 5.17
C THR A 516 -18.43 -1.01 6.41
N THR A 517 -17.99 -0.15 7.32
CA THR A 517 -18.79 0.40 8.43
C THR A 517 -19.27 1.79 8.04
N ASP A 518 -20.15 2.41 8.85
CA ASP A 518 -20.69 3.76 8.63
C ASP A 518 -19.66 4.86 8.32
N ARG A 519 -18.40 4.67 8.72
CA ARG A 519 -17.32 5.68 8.61
C ARG A 519 -15.98 5.16 8.12
N ARG A 520 -15.79 3.84 8.07
CA ARG A 520 -14.48 3.23 7.78
C ARG A 520 -14.65 2.11 6.77
N SER A 521 -13.65 1.99 5.92
CA SER A 521 -13.58 0.97 4.89
C SER A 521 -12.34 0.13 5.13
N PHE A 522 -12.47 -1.19 5.06
CA PHE A 522 -11.37 -2.12 5.29
C PHE A 522 -11.35 -3.18 4.20
N ILE A 523 -10.16 -3.69 3.92
CA ILE A 523 -9.96 -4.93 3.18
C ILE A 523 -9.43 -6.00 4.14
N PHE A 524 -10.24 -7.04 4.34
CA PHE A 524 -9.89 -8.21 5.13
C PHE A 524 -9.23 -9.23 4.22
N SER A 525 -8.07 -9.77 4.60
CA SER A 525 -7.34 -10.77 3.82
C SER A 525 -7.10 -12.05 4.61
N SER A 526 -7.58 -13.18 4.06
CA SER A 526 -7.29 -14.51 4.60
C SER A 526 -5.86 -14.92 4.26
N SER A 527 -5.26 -15.74 5.12
CA SER A 527 -3.83 -16.06 5.08
C SER A 527 -3.62 -17.51 5.49
N LEU A 528 -3.19 -18.36 4.56
CA LEU A 528 -3.10 -19.81 4.81
C LEU A 528 -1.92 -20.18 5.71
N LYS A 529 -0.81 -19.42 5.64
CA LYS A 529 0.43 -19.75 6.36
C LYS A 529 0.79 -18.75 7.45
N GLY A 530 0.35 -17.50 7.34
CA GLY A 530 0.59 -16.46 8.34
C GLY A 530 -0.66 -16.10 9.13
N LYS A 531 -0.65 -14.89 9.70
CA LYS A 531 -1.83 -14.27 10.30
C LYS A 531 -2.72 -13.70 9.20
N SER A 532 -4.05 -13.78 9.39
CA SER A 532 -5.00 -13.03 8.55
C SER A 532 -4.91 -11.53 8.89
N MET A 533 -5.17 -10.66 7.93
CA MET A 533 -4.80 -9.24 8.03
C MET A 533 -5.97 -8.33 7.67
N VAL A 534 -6.11 -7.22 8.39
CA VAL A 534 -7.09 -6.18 8.09
C VAL A 534 -6.35 -4.89 7.76
N PHE A 535 -6.64 -4.30 6.61
CA PHE A 535 -6.09 -2.99 6.22
C PHE A 535 -7.23 -1.98 6.12
N GLU A 536 -7.09 -0.84 6.77
CA GLU A 536 -8.00 0.31 6.64
C GLU A 536 -7.65 1.06 5.35
N HIS A 537 -8.69 1.36 4.57
CA HIS A 537 -8.66 2.27 3.44
C HIS A 537 -8.85 3.68 3.98
N VAL A 538 -7.80 4.50 3.91
CA VAL A 538 -7.77 5.87 4.42
C VAL A 538 -7.64 6.85 3.28
N PHE A 539 -8.21 8.04 3.42
CA PHE A 539 -7.91 9.16 2.54
C PHE A 539 -6.62 9.84 3.00
N VAL A 540 -5.72 10.14 2.04
CA VAL A 540 -4.47 10.83 2.29
C VAL A 540 -4.47 12.11 1.46
N ASP A 541 -4.55 13.26 2.12
CA ASP A 541 -4.30 14.54 1.47
C ASP A 541 -2.81 14.69 1.22
N LEU A 542 -2.39 14.49 -0.04
CA LEU A 542 -1.00 14.63 -0.48
C LEU A 542 -0.52 16.11 -0.49
N SER A 543 -1.34 17.05 -0.02
CA SER A 543 -0.94 18.44 0.24
C SER A 543 -0.65 18.76 1.71
N LEU A 544 -0.92 17.80 2.61
CA LEU A 544 -0.54 17.83 4.02
C LEU A 544 0.73 16.97 4.30
#